data_AF-A0A7R9EH81-F1
#
_entry.id   AF-A0A7R9EH81-F1
#
_cell.length_a   1.000
_cell.length_b   1.000
_cell.length_c   1.000
_cell.angle_alpha   90.00
_cell.angle_beta   90.00
_cell.angle_gamma   90.00
#
_symmetry.space_group_name_H-M   'P 1'
#
loop_
_entity.id
_entity.type
_entity.pdbx_description
1 polymer ?
#
loop_
_entity_poly.entity_id
_entity_poly.type
_entity_poly.pdbx_seq_one_letter_code
_entity_poly.pdbx_strand_id
1 'polypeptide(L)'
;MEGNSVSSKAAVYFLISFRELCLVTLCLPLSSLLICFVTAYIFQQDEIHETHCRVYNVIPSISAITGISPQRYLWRVCVAFHIGPRVVIASVYRTYYRMLLSQLPEAKNANTCRCLLDVCYWLNMMEVGALCGVTYVSNRENYPFSWFSMCEYLIASANMAFHVTVMLDFPTEKMVVARGLPELLFNDYSLHWKKTE
;
A
#
# COMPACT_ATOMS: atom_id res chain seq x y z
N MET A 1 -31.68 31.37 33.21
CA MET A 1 -30.93 30.11 33.37
C MET A 1 -30.15 29.93 32.09
N GLU A 2 -28.86 30.29 32.14
CA GLU A 2 -27.93 30.31 31.01
C GLU A 2 -27.77 28.92 30.39
N GLY A 3 -27.84 28.88 29.05
CA GLY A 3 -27.57 27.70 28.26
C GLY A 3 -26.08 27.39 28.24
N ASN A 4 -25.72 26.19 28.67
CA ASN A 4 -24.37 25.64 28.54
C ASN A 4 -24.10 25.30 27.07
N SER A 5 -23.69 26.29 26.27
CA SER A 5 -23.07 26.05 24.96
C SER A 5 -21.64 25.55 25.18
N VAL A 6 -21.50 24.24 25.37
CA VAL A 6 -20.18 23.59 25.35
C VAL A 6 -19.64 23.72 23.92
N SER A 7 -18.89 24.78 23.67
CA SER A 7 -18.09 24.95 22.45
C SER A 7 -17.08 23.80 22.41
N SER A 8 -17.43 22.74 21.68
CA SER A 8 -16.54 21.61 21.43
C SER A 8 -15.39 22.12 20.57
N LYS A 9 -14.29 22.56 21.21
CA LYS A 9 -13.06 22.92 20.49
C LYS A 9 -12.68 21.77 19.58
N ALA A 10 -12.68 22.04 18.28
CA ALA A 10 -12.28 21.04 17.31
C ALA A 10 -10.78 20.73 17.48
N ALA A 11 -10.45 19.45 17.44
CA ALA A 11 -9.10 18.96 17.68
C ALA A 11 -8.69 18.06 16.52
N VAL A 12 -7.53 18.35 15.94
CA VAL A 12 -6.90 17.54 14.90
C VAL A 12 -5.92 16.59 15.59
N TYR A 13 -6.13 15.29 15.46
CA TYR A 13 -5.32 14.27 16.12
C TYR A 13 -4.23 13.70 15.21
N PHE A 14 -4.50 13.59 13.92
CA PHE A 14 -3.57 12.97 12.98
C PHE A 14 -3.70 13.61 11.59
N LEU A 15 -2.56 13.92 10.98
CA LEU A 15 -2.48 14.49 9.64
C LEU A 15 -1.31 13.85 8.91
N ILE A 16 -1.60 13.19 7.79
CA ILE A 16 -0.58 12.55 6.96
C ILE A 16 -0.80 12.90 5.50
N SER A 17 0.29 13.24 4.79
CA SER A 17 0.21 13.41 3.34
C SER A 17 0.02 12.05 2.70
N PHE A 18 -0.99 11.94 1.85
CA PHE A 18 -1.26 10.69 1.13
C PHE A 18 -0.09 10.31 0.23
N ARG A 19 0.57 11.31 -0.37
CA ARG A 19 1.78 11.12 -1.18
C ARG A 19 2.94 10.53 -0.38
N GLU A 20 3.21 11.03 0.82
CA GLU A 20 4.27 10.48 1.67
C GLU A 20 3.99 9.04 2.07
N LEU A 21 2.73 8.73 2.40
CA LEU A 21 2.31 7.36 2.70
C LEU A 21 2.56 6.43 1.50
N CYS A 22 2.19 6.84 0.29
CA CYS A 22 2.46 6.09 -0.94
C CYS A 22 3.97 5.93 -1.21
N LEU A 23 4.77 6.99 -1.03
CA LEU A 23 6.22 6.94 -1.24
C LEU A 23 6.90 5.98 -0.25
N VAL A 24 6.57 6.05 1.03
CA VAL A 24 7.10 5.12 2.04
C VAL A 24 6.72 3.69 1.68
N THR A 25 5.46 3.48 1.28
CA THR A 25 4.96 2.15 0.85
C THR A 25 5.77 1.61 -0.34
N LEU A 26 6.12 2.44 -1.32
CA LEU A 26 6.91 2.01 -2.49
C LEU A 26 8.39 1.78 -2.16
N CYS A 27 9.02 2.69 -1.41
CA CYS A 27 10.46 2.66 -1.17
C CYS A 27 10.89 1.56 -0.20
N LEU A 28 10.03 1.20 0.75
CA LEU A 28 10.35 0.26 1.82
C LEU A 28 10.62 -1.19 1.33
N PRO A 29 9.76 -1.84 0.52
CA PRO A 29 10.07 -3.15 -0.04
C PRO A 29 11.22 -3.11 -1.07
N LEU A 30 11.34 -2.03 -1.85
CA LEU A 30 12.43 -1.89 -2.83
C LEU A 30 13.81 -1.79 -2.15
N SER A 31 13.92 -0.94 -1.12
CA SER A 31 15.14 -0.81 -0.34
C SER A 31 15.47 -2.11 0.40
N SER A 32 14.48 -2.78 0.99
CA SER A 32 14.69 -4.09 1.62
C SER A 32 15.20 -5.12 0.62
N LEU A 33 14.61 -5.20 -0.57
CA LEU A 33 15.03 -6.15 -1.60
C LEU A 33 16.47 -5.90 -2.04
N LEU A 34 16.84 -4.63 -2.25
CA LEU A 34 18.20 -4.23 -2.61
C LEU A 34 19.20 -4.61 -1.52
N ILE A 35 18.88 -4.33 -0.25
CA ILE A 35 19.74 -4.70 0.88
C ILE A 35 19.88 -6.22 0.97
N CYS A 36 18.79 -6.97 0.85
CA CYS A 36 18.82 -8.43 0.85
C CYS A 36 19.68 -8.96 -0.30
N PHE A 37 19.56 -8.42 -1.51
CA PHE A 37 20.36 -8.82 -2.66
C PHE A 37 21.85 -8.55 -2.45
N VAL A 38 22.23 -7.32 -2.08
CA VAL A 38 23.64 -6.94 -1.89
C VAL A 38 24.29 -7.74 -0.77
N THR A 39 23.62 -7.87 0.37
CA THR A 39 24.17 -8.62 1.51
C THR A 39 24.28 -10.11 1.23
N ALA A 40 23.29 -10.70 0.57
CA ALA A 40 23.37 -12.09 0.15
C ALA A 40 24.50 -12.31 -0.86
N TYR A 41 24.67 -11.40 -1.82
CA TYR A 41 25.72 -11.49 -2.83
C TYR A 41 27.13 -11.29 -2.26
N ILE A 42 27.31 -10.57 -1.16
CA ILE A 42 28.64 -10.38 -0.55
C ILE A 42 28.97 -11.52 0.42
N PHE A 43 28.01 -11.91 1.26
CA PHE A 43 28.29 -12.79 2.40
C PHE A 43 27.87 -14.24 2.19
N GLN A 44 26.98 -14.53 1.22
CA GLN A 44 26.31 -15.82 1.07
C GLN A 44 26.17 -16.23 -0.41
N GLN A 45 27.23 -16.02 -1.21
CA GLN A 45 27.22 -16.36 -2.64
C GLN A 45 26.90 -17.85 -2.88
N ASP A 46 27.56 -18.75 -2.17
CA ASP A 46 27.35 -20.18 -2.37
C ASP A 46 25.89 -20.57 -2.10
N GLU A 47 25.28 -20.01 -1.06
CA GLU A 47 23.90 -20.33 -0.73
C GLU A 47 22.89 -19.83 -1.77
N ILE A 48 23.11 -18.69 -2.41
CA ILE A 48 22.11 -18.12 -3.35
C ILE A 48 22.28 -18.61 -4.79
N HIS A 49 23.48 -19.04 -5.17
CA HIS A 49 23.78 -19.54 -6.52
C HIS A 49 23.67 -21.07 -6.62
N GLU A 50 23.82 -21.81 -5.50
CA GLU A 50 23.65 -23.27 -5.48
C GLU A 50 22.18 -23.65 -5.64
N THR A 51 21.85 -24.24 -6.80
CA THR A 51 20.58 -24.92 -7.00
C THR A 51 20.63 -26.33 -6.42
N HIS A 52 19.48 -26.97 -6.19
CA HIS A 52 19.41 -28.36 -5.74
C HIS A 52 20.18 -29.34 -6.66
N CYS A 53 20.35 -28.98 -7.94
CA CYS A 53 21.14 -29.74 -8.91
C CYS A 53 22.64 -29.39 -8.93
N ARG A 54 23.11 -28.51 -8.02
CA ARG A 54 24.47 -27.93 -7.99
C ARG A 54 24.88 -27.27 -9.30
N VAL A 55 23.91 -26.66 -9.98
CA VAL A 55 24.14 -25.83 -11.16
C VAL A 55 24.11 -24.37 -10.73
N TYR A 56 25.17 -23.63 -11.07
CA TYR A 56 25.30 -22.22 -10.75
C TYR A 56 24.26 -21.38 -11.50
N ASN A 57 23.44 -20.64 -10.76
CA ASN A 57 22.50 -19.68 -11.35
C ASN A 57 23.04 -18.26 -11.26
N VAL A 58 23.27 -17.60 -12.39
CA VAL A 58 23.89 -16.26 -12.46
C VAL A 58 23.09 -15.20 -11.70
N ILE A 59 21.75 -15.32 -11.68
CA ILE A 59 20.87 -14.38 -10.96
C ILE A 59 20.01 -15.18 -9.97
N PRO A 60 20.26 -15.05 -8.66
CA PRO A 60 19.46 -15.74 -7.65
C PRO A 60 18.02 -15.23 -7.67
N SER A 61 17.05 -16.10 -7.38
CA SER A 61 15.64 -15.69 -7.29
C SER A 61 15.40 -14.78 -6.09
N ILE A 62 14.38 -13.91 -6.17
CA ILE A 62 13.96 -13.05 -5.04
C ILE A 62 13.68 -13.89 -3.79
N SER A 63 12.94 -14.99 -3.96
CA SER A 63 12.61 -15.93 -2.89
C SER A 63 13.85 -16.56 -2.24
N ALA A 64 14.95 -16.76 -2.98
CA ALA A 64 16.20 -17.26 -2.41
C ALA A 64 16.88 -16.22 -1.51
N ILE A 65 17.04 -14.97 -2.00
CA ILE A 65 17.72 -13.91 -1.24
C ILE A 65 16.89 -13.42 -0.03
N THR A 66 15.55 -13.45 -0.12
CA THR A 66 14.67 -13.07 1.00
C THR A 66 14.35 -14.24 1.93
N GLY A 67 14.72 -15.47 1.55
CA GLY A 67 14.45 -16.69 2.32
C GLY A 67 15.56 -17.08 3.29
N ILE A 68 16.78 -16.56 3.09
CA ILE A 68 17.96 -16.88 3.91
C ILE A 68 18.10 -15.97 5.13
N SER A 69 18.70 -16.49 6.19
CA SER A 69 19.02 -15.70 7.38
C SER A 69 20.37 -14.99 7.19
N PRO A 70 20.51 -13.71 7.60
CA PRO A 70 19.55 -12.88 8.35
C PRO A 70 18.52 -12.09 7.51
N GLN A 71 18.63 -12.08 6.18
CA GLN A 71 17.84 -11.27 5.24
C GLN A 71 16.33 -11.49 5.38
N ARG A 72 15.91 -12.72 5.69
CA ARG A 72 14.50 -13.07 5.94
C ARG A 72 13.85 -12.22 7.03
N TYR A 73 14.60 -11.82 8.06
CA TYR A 73 14.04 -11.05 9.16
C TYR A 73 13.81 -9.61 8.73
N LEU A 74 14.77 -9.02 8.03
CA LEU A 74 14.63 -7.71 7.41
C LEU A 74 13.42 -7.69 6.47
N TRP A 75 13.34 -8.66 5.56
CA TRP A 75 12.25 -8.78 4.60
C TRP A 75 10.88 -8.88 5.29
N ARG A 76 10.74 -9.74 6.31
CA ARG A 76 9.49 -9.90 7.06
C ARG A 76 9.03 -8.63 7.75
N VAL A 77 9.94 -7.93 8.43
CA VAL A 77 9.64 -6.66 9.09
C VAL A 77 9.20 -5.63 8.06
N CYS A 78 9.90 -5.53 6.94
CA CYS A 78 9.53 -4.61 5.87
C CYS A 78 8.14 -4.92 5.29
N VAL A 79 7.86 -6.18 4.96
CA VAL A 79 6.52 -6.60 4.49
C VAL A 79 5.44 -6.30 5.53
N ALA A 80 5.70 -6.51 6.82
CA ALA A 80 4.74 -6.19 7.89
C ALA A 80 4.34 -4.71 7.90
N PHE A 81 5.32 -3.81 7.85
CA PHE A 81 5.06 -2.36 7.82
C PHE A 81 4.43 -1.90 6.51
N HIS A 82 4.66 -2.62 5.41
CA HIS A 82 4.11 -2.32 4.09
C HIS A 82 2.62 -2.66 3.96
N ILE A 83 2.12 -3.71 4.64
CA ILE A 83 0.72 -4.19 4.50
C ILE A 83 -0.30 -3.12 4.91
N GLY A 84 -0.11 -2.49 6.09
CA GLY A 84 -1.07 -1.54 6.65
C GLY A 84 -1.37 -0.37 5.70
N PRO A 85 -0.36 0.39 5.27
CA PRO A 85 -0.51 1.46 4.29
C PRO A 85 -1.24 1.04 3.01
N ARG A 86 -0.96 -0.14 2.46
CA ARG A 86 -1.61 -0.61 1.22
C ARG A 86 -3.10 -0.82 1.37
N VAL A 87 -3.52 -1.44 2.48
CA VAL A 87 -4.95 -1.65 2.75
C VAL A 87 -5.68 -0.30 2.87
N VAL A 88 -5.04 0.69 3.51
CA VAL A 88 -5.58 2.05 3.62
C VAL A 88 -5.68 2.71 2.24
N ILE A 89 -4.60 2.69 1.46
CA ILE A 89 -4.55 3.29 0.12
C ILE A 89 -5.61 2.67 -0.80
N ALA A 90 -5.73 1.34 -0.84
CA ALA A 90 -6.72 0.64 -1.66
C ALA A 90 -8.16 1.01 -1.25
N SER A 91 -8.42 1.12 0.06
CA SER A 91 -9.74 1.49 0.59
C SER A 91 -10.13 2.94 0.27
N VAL A 92 -9.19 3.87 0.43
CA VAL A 92 -9.39 5.29 0.08
C VAL A 92 -9.64 5.43 -1.41
N TYR A 93 -8.83 4.79 -2.25
CA TYR A 93 -8.97 4.84 -3.71
C TYR A 93 -10.35 4.32 -4.16
N ARG A 94 -10.77 3.15 -3.66
CA ARG A 94 -12.10 2.59 -3.98
C ARG A 94 -13.23 3.54 -3.58
N THR A 95 -13.12 4.16 -2.40
CA THR A 95 -14.15 5.08 -1.90
C THR A 95 -14.22 6.34 -2.75
N TYR A 96 -13.07 6.94 -3.07
CA TYR A 96 -12.98 8.14 -3.90
C TYR A 96 -13.63 7.94 -5.27
N TYR A 97 -13.24 6.88 -6.01
CA TYR A 97 -13.80 6.64 -7.34
C TYR A 97 -15.29 6.25 -7.30
N ARG A 98 -15.75 5.60 -6.23
CA ARG A 98 -17.19 5.34 -6.03
C ARG A 98 -17.97 6.64 -5.82
N MET A 99 -17.41 7.61 -5.10
CA MET A 99 -18.01 8.92 -4.93
C MET A 99 -18.03 9.69 -6.25
N LEU A 100 -16.91 9.72 -6.98
CA LEU A 100 -16.83 10.37 -8.28
C LEU A 100 -17.84 9.78 -9.28
N LEU A 101 -17.97 8.45 -9.33
CA LEU A 101 -18.93 7.78 -10.21
C LEU A 101 -20.39 8.07 -9.84
N SER A 102 -20.68 8.31 -8.56
CA SER A 102 -22.04 8.69 -8.12
C SER A 102 -22.44 10.11 -8.56
N GLN A 103 -21.46 10.97 -8.82
CA GLN A 103 -21.68 12.33 -9.33
C GLN A 103 -21.90 12.38 -10.85
N LEU A 104 -21.67 11.26 -11.57
CA LEU A 104 -21.82 11.14 -13.02
C LEU A 104 -22.97 10.17 -13.38
N PRO A 105 -24.24 10.56 -13.17
CA PRO A 105 -25.41 9.68 -13.33
C PRO A 105 -25.67 9.20 -14.77
N GLU A 106 -25.13 9.89 -15.79
CA GLU A 106 -25.31 9.53 -17.21
C GLU A 106 -24.20 8.64 -17.79
N ALA A 107 -23.30 8.10 -16.97
CA ALA A 107 -22.28 7.19 -17.46
C ALA A 107 -22.92 5.87 -17.93
N LYS A 108 -22.99 5.68 -19.26
CA LYS A 108 -23.54 4.48 -19.94
C LYS A 108 -23.04 3.14 -19.39
N ASN A 109 -21.87 3.13 -18.76
CA ASN A 109 -21.20 1.94 -18.21
C ASN A 109 -20.96 2.00 -16.69
N ALA A 110 -21.73 2.79 -15.93
CA ALA A 110 -21.51 2.99 -14.49
C ALA A 110 -21.47 1.67 -13.68
N ASN A 111 -22.34 0.71 -13.99
CA ASN A 111 -22.36 -0.59 -13.32
C ASN A 111 -21.08 -1.40 -13.60
N THR A 112 -20.60 -1.39 -14.85
CA THR A 112 -19.35 -2.04 -15.23
C THR A 112 -18.16 -1.40 -14.51
N CYS A 113 -18.08 -0.07 -14.49
CA CYS A 113 -17.02 0.64 -13.76
C CYS A 113 -17.03 0.30 -12.27
N ARG A 114 -18.21 0.23 -11.65
CA ARG A 114 -18.36 -0.15 -10.23
C ARG A 114 -17.90 -1.59 -9.97
N CYS A 115 -18.24 -2.52 -10.86
CA CYS A 115 -17.76 -3.91 -10.80
C CYS A 115 -16.24 -3.98 -10.93
N LEU A 116 -15.66 -3.28 -11.91
CA LEU A 116 -14.21 -3.23 -12.13
C LEU A 116 -13.48 -2.68 -10.89
N LEU A 117 -13.98 -1.60 -10.28
CA LEU A 117 -13.41 -1.05 -9.05
C LEU A 117 -13.40 -2.05 -7.89
N ASP A 118 -14.46 -2.85 -7.75
CA ASP A 118 -14.52 -3.90 -6.73
C ASP A 118 -13.57 -5.05 -7.02
N VAL A 119 -13.49 -5.48 -8.29
CA VAL A 119 -12.54 -6.50 -8.72
C VAL A 119 -11.11 -6.05 -8.46
N CYS A 120 -10.74 -4.82 -8.87
CA CYS A 120 -9.40 -4.27 -8.60
C CYS A 120 -9.08 -4.19 -7.11
N TYR A 121 -10.05 -3.78 -6.28
CA TYR A 121 -9.88 -3.75 -4.83
C TYR A 121 -9.61 -5.15 -4.26
N TRP A 122 -10.42 -6.15 -4.63
CA TRP A 122 -10.24 -7.51 -4.15
C TRP A 122 -8.95 -8.16 -4.67
N LEU A 123 -8.56 -7.89 -5.91
CA LEU A 123 -7.28 -8.33 -6.45
C LEU A 123 -6.11 -7.75 -5.64
N ASN A 124 -6.16 -6.46 -5.27
CA ASN A 124 -5.16 -5.85 -4.40
C ASN A 124 -5.12 -6.54 -3.02
N MET A 125 -6.29 -6.79 -2.40
CA MET A 125 -6.35 -7.48 -1.11
C MET A 125 -5.82 -8.92 -1.16
N MET A 126 -6.12 -9.66 -2.24
CA MET A 126 -5.63 -11.02 -2.44
C MET A 126 -4.12 -11.05 -2.68
N GLU A 127 -3.58 -10.12 -3.46
CA GLU A 127 -2.12 -9.98 -3.66
C GLU A 127 -1.42 -9.65 -2.34
N VAL A 128 -1.94 -8.70 -1.53
CA VAL A 128 -1.36 -8.42 -0.21
C VAL A 128 -1.37 -9.68 0.67
N GLY A 129 -2.45 -10.46 0.64
CA GLY A 129 -2.54 -11.73 1.35
C GLY A 129 -1.55 -12.79 0.84
N ALA A 130 -1.40 -12.92 -0.47
CA ALA A 130 -0.47 -13.85 -1.09
C ALA A 130 1.00 -13.45 -0.85
N LEU A 131 1.34 -12.16 -0.90
CA LEU A 131 2.64 -11.62 -0.50
C LEU A 131 2.98 -11.96 0.97
N CYS A 132 2.00 -11.91 1.87
CA CYS A 132 2.17 -12.39 3.24
C CYS A 132 2.43 -13.90 3.28
N GLY A 133 1.64 -14.67 2.54
CA GLY A 133 1.80 -16.12 2.41
C GLY A 133 3.22 -16.51 1.97
N VAL A 134 3.72 -15.91 0.88
CA VAL A 134 5.08 -16.19 0.39
C VAL A 134 6.16 -15.74 1.37
N THR A 135 5.92 -14.70 2.17
CA THR A 135 6.91 -14.16 3.11
C THR A 135 7.01 -14.97 4.42
N TYR A 136 5.87 -15.46 4.92
CA TYR A 136 5.78 -16.08 6.24
C TYR A 136 5.65 -17.61 6.19
N VAL A 137 4.97 -18.14 5.18
CA VAL A 137 4.65 -19.58 5.05
C VAL A 137 5.62 -20.30 4.11
N SER A 138 6.12 -19.63 3.06
CA SER A 138 7.04 -20.26 2.12
C SER A 138 8.34 -20.69 2.80
N ASN A 139 8.69 -21.96 2.67
CA ASN A 139 9.97 -22.52 3.07
C ASN A 139 10.83 -22.74 1.81
N ARG A 140 12.15 -22.49 1.94
CA ARG A 140 13.16 -22.58 0.86
C ARG A 140 13.13 -23.94 0.12
N GLU A 141 12.69 -25.01 0.79
CA GLU A 141 12.73 -26.38 0.27
C GLU A 141 11.51 -26.77 -0.59
N ASN A 142 10.45 -25.96 -0.64
CA ASN A 142 9.25 -26.28 -1.42
C ASN A 142 9.35 -25.74 -2.86
N TYR A 143 9.91 -26.55 -3.77
CA TYR A 143 10.02 -26.25 -5.20
C TYR A 143 8.72 -25.81 -5.92
N PRO A 144 7.53 -26.37 -5.61
CA PRO A 144 6.25 -25.91 -6.19
C PRO A 144 5.94 -24.45 -5.85
N PHE A 145 6.49 -23.94 -4.74
CA PHE A 145 6.31 -22.57 -4.29
C PHE A 145 7.15 -21.57 -5.08
N SER A 146 8.19 -22.00 -5.80
CA SER A 146 9.13 -21.10 -6.48
C SER A 146 8.50 -20.43 -7.70
N TRP A 147 7.81 -21.19 -8.56
CA TRP A 147 7.10 -20.63 -9.72
C TRP A 147 5.89 -19.79 -9.30
N PHE A 148 5.13 -20.26 -8.31
CA PHE A 148 4.04 -19.50 -7.71
C PHE A 148 4.52 -18.18 -7.13
N SER A 149 5.65 -18.19 -6.41
CA SER A 149 6.26 -16.98 -5.85
C SER A 149 6.74 -16.03 -6.94
N MET A 150 7.20 -16.51 -8.10
CA MET A 150 7.59 -15.66 -9.22
C MET A 150 6.39 -14.90 -9.80
N CYS A 151 5.28 -15.60 -10.05
CA CYS A 151 4.04 -14.98 -10.51
C CYS A 151 3.52 -13.96 -9.50
N GLU A 152 3.59 -14.28 -8.22
CA GLU A 152 3.18 -13.37 -7.14
C GLU A 152 4.00 -12.08 -7.14
N TYR A 153 5.33 -12.17 -7.25
CA TYR A 153 6.18 -10.97 -7.33
C TYR A 153 5.89 -10.12 -8.58
N LEU A 154 5.52 -10.74 -9.70
CA LEU A 154 5.12 -10.01 -10.90
C LEU A 154 3.80 -9.25 -10.65
N ILE A 155 2.80 -9.91 -10.08
CA ILE A 155 1.50 -9.28 -9.75
C ILE A 155 1.71 -8.15 -8.72
N ALA A 156 2.54 -8.39 -7.70
CA ALA A 156 2.91 -7.38 -6.72
C ALA A 156 3.59 -6.16 -7.38
N SER A 157 4.50 -6.37 -8.33
CA SER A 157 5.16 -5.29 -9.07
C SER A 157 4.17 -4.47 -9.92
N ALA A 158 3.20 -5.13 -10.55
CA ALA A 158 2.13 -4.44 -11.27
C ALA A 158 1.23 -3.64 -10.32
N ASN A 159 0.91 -4.18 -9.14
CA ASN A 159 0.15 -3.46 -8.12
C ASN A 159 0.96 -2.26 -7.55
N MET A 160 2.28 -2.38 -7.42
CA MET A 160 3.15 -1.23 -7.09
C MET A 160 3.10 -0.14 -8.15
N ALA A 161 3.15 -0.52 -9.44
CA ALA A 161 3.00 0.45 -10.54
C ALA A 161 1.62 1.14 -10.51
N PHE A 162 0.56 0.41 -10.16
CA PHE A 162 -0.75 0.99 -9.93
C PHE A 162 -0.75 1.97 -8.74
N HIS A 163 -0.06 1.67 -7.63
CA HIS A 163 0.08 2.65 -6.54
C HIS A 163 0.81 3.94 -6.96
N VAL A 164 1.69 3.89 -7.96
CA VAL A 164 2.28 5.10 -8.56
C VAL A 164 1.22 5.94 -9.27
N THR A 165 0.27 5.34 -9.98
CA THR A 165 -0.82 6.11 -10.61
C THR A 165 -1.69 6.78 -9.56
N VAL A 166 -2.00 6.06 -8.48
CA VAL A 166 -2.71 6.62 -7.31
C VAL A 166 -1.97 7.82 -6.71
N MET A 167 -0.64 7.78 -6.64
CA MET A 167 0.14 8.93 -6.17
C MET A 167 0.05 10.15 -7.11
N LEU A 168 -0.11 9.93 -8.41
CA LEU A 168 -0.29 11.00 -9.40
C LEU A 168 -1.70 11.60 -9.36
N ASP A 169 -2.70 10.78 -9.07
CA ASP A 169 -4.09 11.21 -8.92
C ASP A 169 -4.31 12.06 -7.66
N PHE A 170 -3.47 11.87 -6.62
CA PHE A 170 -3.55 12.57 -5.34
C PHE A 170 -2.24 13.28 -4.95
N PRO A 171 -1.85 14.36 -5.66
CA PRO A 171 -0.57 15.00 -5.45
C PRO A 171 -0.45 15.83 -4.15
N THR A 172 -1.57 16.30 -3.59
CA THR A 172 -1.58 17.28 -2.47
C THR A 172 -2.50 16.91 -1.31
N GLU A 173 -3.27 15.85 -1.46
CA GLU A 173 -4.31 15.43 -0.55
C GLU A 173 -3.72 14.89 0.75
N LYS A 174 -4.40 15.21 1.85
CA LYS A 174 -4.00 14.83 3.20
C LYS A 174 -5.13 14.06 3.86
N MET A 175 -4.78 12.96 4.52
CA MET A 175 -5.72 12.27 5.39
C MET A 175 -5.71 12.96 6.74
N VAL A 176 -6.90 13.31 7.24
CA VAL A 176 -7.09 14.04 8.50
C VAL A 176 -8.00 13.22 9.41
N VAL A 177 -7.55 12.98 10.64
CA VAL A 177 -8.39 12.47 11.73
C VAL A 177 -8.58 13.61 12.73
N ALA A 178 -9.80 14.13 12.80
CA ALA A 178 -10.15 15.26 13.65
C ALA A 178 -11.53 15.07 14.29
N ARG A 179 -11.74 15.64 15.47
CA ARG A 179 -13.04 15.74 16.15
C ARG A 179 -13.60 17.15 15.95
N GLY A 180 -14.89 17.25 15.63
CA GLY A 180 -15.58 18.54 15.44
C GLY A 180 -15.26 19.23 14.11
N LEU A 181 -14.74 18.52 13.11
CA LEU A 181 -14.37 19.07 11.80
C LEU A 181 -15.54 19.77 11.07
N PRO A 182 -16.79 19.27 11.09
CA PRO A 182 -17.92 19.96 10.46
C PRO A 182 -18.17 21.34 11.05
N GLU A 183 -18.02 21.51 12.37
CA GLU A 183 -18.22 22.80 13.05
C GLU A 183 -17.11 23.80 12.71
N LEU A 184 -15.86 23.36 12.55
CA LEU A 184 -14.76 24.19 12.08
C LEU A 184 -14.99 24.70 10.67
N LEU A 185 -15.33 23.81 9.73
CA LEU A 185 -15.60 24.18 8.34
C LEU A 185 -16.79 25.15 8.27
N PHE A 186 -17.89 24.87 8.97
CA PHE A 186 -19.04 25.78 9.03
C PHE A 186 -18.69 27.16 9.59
N ASN A 187 -17.90 27.23 10.67
CA ASN A 187 -17.47 28.51 11.22
C ASN A 187 -16.58 29.30 10.26
N ASP A 188 -15.62 28.65 9.61
CA ASP A 188 -14.74 29.32 8.63
C ASP A 188 -15.52 29.81 7.40
N TYR A 189 -16.42 28.99 6.84
CA TYR A 189 -17.30 29.41 5.75
C TYR A 189 -18.23 30.57 6.15
N SER A 190 -18.75 30.57 7.38
CA SER A 190 -19.61 31.66 7.88
C SER A 190 -18.84 32.97 8.13
N LEU A 191 -17.57 32.89 8.55
CA LEU A 191 -16.67 34.03 8.70
C LEU A 191 -16.25 34.60 7.35
N HIS A 192 -16.08 33.74 6.33
CA HIS A 192 -15.75 34.17 4.98
C HIS A 192 -16.94 34.85 4.27
N TRP A 193 -18.18 34.37 4.48
CA TRP A 193 -19.39 35.03 3.97
C TRP A 193 -19.59 36.43 4.57
N LYS A 194 -19.36 36.60 5.88
CA LYS A 194 -19.48 37.89 6.57
C LYS A 194 -18.42 38.94 6.19
N LYS A 195 -17.36 38.55 5.47
CA LYS A 195 -16.34 39.50 4.96
C LYS A 195 -16.61 39.98 3.53
N THR A 196 -17.63 39.43 2.86
CA THR A 196 -18.00 39.76 1.48
C THR A 196 -19.25 40.64 1.36
N GLU A 197 -19.77 41.16 2.47
CA GLU A 197 -20.77 42.23 2.55
C GLU A 197 -20.14 43.52 3.09
#